data_AF-A0A2A5CRK1-F1
#
_entry.id   AF-A0A2A5CRK1-F1
#
_cell.length_a   1.000
_cell.length_b   1.000
_cell.length_c   1.000
_cell.angle_alpha   90.00
_cell.angle_beta   90.00
_cell.angle_gamma   90.00
#
_symmetry.space_group_name_H-M   'P 1'
#
loop_
_entity.id
_entity.type
_entity.pdbx_description
1 polymer ?
#
loop_
_entity_poly.entity_id
_entity_poly.type
_entity_poly.pdbx_seq_one_letter_code
_entity_poly.pdbx_strand_id
1 'polypeptide(L)'
;MSREANIVADNAEQSLAGFLLTRQRRENSQGLVFDFWIKTATGAVCVEVSQQQAVCFVETSHIQRIEKNLLSRPGVVIKPLALKAFSGESVSGVYFSSYRQLLAAKDEFEAIGIPFLEADVRPAERYLMERFVTSSVVIEYQHDGQRTSHGRFSIIVPTQLKPGEFSPEFRVASIDIETSMDIGRSVSQDQLFSIAVVQDELRQVFMVGDVNQPP
;
A
#
# COMPACT_ATOMS: atom_id res chain seq x y z
N MET A 1 27.29 -47.62 -1.08
CA MET A 1 25.97 -47.21 -1.62
C MET A 1 25.09 -47.06 -0.39
N SER A 2 24.88 -45.85 0.12
CA SER A 2 23.91 -44.89 -0.44
C SER A 2 24.33 -43.46 -0.11
N ARG A 3 24.31 -42.57 -1.11
CA ARG A 3 24.50 -41.13 -0.95
C ARG A 3 23.24 -40.56 -0.29
N GLU A 4 23.38 -39.98 0.89
CA GLU A 4 22.39 -39.03 1.41
C GLU A 4 22.35 -37.83 0.45
N ALA A 5 21.20 -37.66 -0.21
CA ALA A 5 20.93 -36.51 -1.04
C ALA A 5 20.74 -35.31 -0.10
N ASN A 6 21.80 -34.51 0.02
CA ASN A 6 21.77 -33.20 0.65
C ASN A 6 20.83 -32.32 -0.21
N ILE A 7 19.57 -32.20 0.19
CA ILE A 7 18.64 -31.22 -0.39
C ILE A 7 19.07 -29.87 0.20
N VAL A 8 20.06 -29.24 -0.43
CA VAL A 8 20.27 -27.80 -0.28
C VAL A 8 19.04 -27.17 -0.94
N ALA A 9 18.13 -26.61 -0.14
CA ALA A 9 17.10 -25.72 -0.66
C ALA A 9 17.83 -24.62 -1.44
N ASP A 10 17.59 -24.57 -2.75
CA ASP A 10 18.23 -23.63 -3.65
C ASP A 10 17.71 -22.22 -3.31
N ASN A 11 18.41 -21.53 -2.40
CA ASN A 11 18.14 -20.14 -1.99
C ASN A 11 18.60 -19.15 -3.09
N ALA A 12 18.27 -19.44 -4.34
CA ALA A 12 18.61 -18.58 -5.46
C ALA A 12 17.79 -17.29 -5.37
N GLU A 13 18.48 -16.16 -5.26
CA GLU A 13 17.87 -14.83 -5.32
C GLU A 13 17.22 -14.63 -6.68
N GLN A 14 15.95 -14.27 -6.67
CA GLN A 14 15.13 -14.01 -7.84
C GLN A 14 15.00 -12.50 -8.05
N SER A 15 14.89 -12.11 -9.32
CA SER A 15 14.67 -10.72 -9.70
C SER A 15 13.51 -10.63 -10.68
N LEU A 16 12.56 -9.74 -10.40
CA LEU A 16 11.34 -9.58 -11.18
C LEU A 16 11.04 -8.10 -11.42
N ALA A 17 11.05 -7.70 -12.69
CA ALA A 17 10.66 -6.37 -13.10
C ALA A 17 9.13 -6.22 -13.22
N GLY A 18 8.62 -5.02 -12.94
CA GLY A 18 7.21 -4.72 -13.10
C GLY A 18 6.86 -3.24 -12.94
N PHE A 19 5.56 -2.97 -13.03
CA PHE A 19 4.96 -1.65 -12.90
C PHE A 19 3.96 -1.61 -11.74
N LEU A 20 4.15 -0.67 -10.82
CA LEU A 20 3.30 -0.45 -9.66
C LEU A 20 1.90 0.02 -10.07
N LEU A 21 0.87 -0.75 -9.70
CA LEU A 21 -0.55 -0.46 -9.97
C LEU A 21 -1.20 0.26 -8.80
N THR A 22 -1.19 -0.37 -7.62
CA THR A 22 -1.85 0.16 -6.42
C THR A 22 -0.96 0.02 -5.21
N ARG A 23 -1.13 0.96 -4.28
CA ARG A 23 -0.43 1.04 -3.00
C ARG A 23 -1.48 0.90 -1.91
N GLN A 24 -1.31 -0.05 -1.01
CA GLN A 24 -2.22 -0.26 0.10
C GLN A 24 -1.43 -0.38 1.40
N ARG A 25 -2.10 -0.07 2.50
CA ARG A 25 -1.55 -0.18 3.85
C ARG A 25 -2.57 -0.86 4.73
N ARG A 26 -2.10 -1.82 5.51
CA ARG A 26 -2.84 -2.45 6.60
C ARG A 26 -2.05 -2.33 7.90
N GLU A 27 -2.71 -2.63 9.00
CA GLU A 27 -2.12 -2.68 10.33
C GLU A 27 -2.36 -4.06 10.93
N ASN A 28 -1.35 -4.60 11.62
CA ASN A 28 -1.48 -5.79 12.45
C ASN A 28 -0.75 -5.58 13.78
N SER A 29 -0.69 -6.61 14.63
CA SER A 29 -0.05 -6.53 15.95
C SER A 29 1.46 -6.28 15.91
N GLN A 30 2.12 -6.52 14.76
CA GLN A 30 3.55 -6.36 14.54
C GLN A 30 3.91 -5.01 13.89
N GLY A 31 2.91 -4.21 13.50
CA GLY A 31 3.09 -2.89 12.90
C GLY A 31 2.33 -2.70 11.58
N LEU A 32 2.86 -1.84 10.72
CA LEU A 32 2.30 -1.60 9.40
C LEU A 32 2.72 -2.70 8.42
N VAL A 33 1.79 -3.05 7.53
CA VAL A 33 2.05 -3.89 6.37
C VAL A 33 1.68 -3.10 5.12
N PHE A 34 2.58 -3.05 4.15
CA PHE A 34 2.36 -2.41 2.86
C PHE A 34 2.14 -3.48 1.79
N ASP A 35 1.07 -3.33 1.01
CA ASP A 35 0.83 -4.17 -0.16
C ASP A 35 0.97 -3.32 -1.42
N PHE A 36 1.89 -3.74 -2.28
CA PHE A 36 2.13 -3.14 -3.58
C PHE A 36 1.70 -4.12 -4.67
N TRP A 37 0.62 -3.81 -5.37
CA TRP A 37 0.22 -4.61 -6.53
C TRP A 37 1.04 -4.17 -7.73
N ILE A 38 1.76 -5.10 -8.33
CA ILE A 38 2.71 -4.84 -9.40
C ILE A 38 2.35 -5.70 -10.61
N LYS A 39 2.16 -5.04 -11.76
CA LYS A 39 2.02 -5.69 -13.07
C LYS A 39 3.39 -6.13 -13.56
N THR A 40 3.55 -7.41 -13.82
CA THR A 40 4.75 -8.01 -14.41
C THR A 40 4.43 -8.51 -15.83
N ALA A 41 5.43 -9.06 -16.52
CA ALA A 41 5.23 -9.68 -17.83
C ALA A 41 4.19 -10.82 -17.79
N THR A 42 4.13 -11.59 -16.71
CA THR A 42 3.31 -12.81 -16.61
C THR A 42 2.00 -12.65 -15.84
N GLY A 43 1.75 -11.49 -15.24
CA GLY A 43 0.53 -11.28 -14.47
C GLY A 43 0.67 -10.15 -13.47
N ALA A 44 -0.25 -10.06 -12.51
CA ALA A 44 -0.09 -9.21 -11.35
C ALA A 44 0.45 -10.02 -10.17
N VAL A 45 1.35 -9.43 -9.39
CA VAL A 45 1.83 -9.97 -8.12
C VAL A 45 1.56 -8.95 -7.02
N CYS A 46 1.37 -9.42 -5.79
CA CYS A 46 1.31 -8.58 -4.61
C CYS A 46 2.67 -8.64 -3.90
N VAL A 47 3.33 -7.50 -3.73
CA VAL A 47 4.54 -7.40 -2.90
C VAL A 47 4.14 -6.94 -1.51
N GLU A 48 4.40 -7.77 -0.51
CA GLU A 48 4.04 -7.51 0.89
C GLU A 48 5.28 -7.14 1.70
N VAL A 49 5.30 -5.93 2.26
CA VAL A 49 6.37 -5.45 3.15
C VAL A 49 5.80 -5.29 4.55
N SER A 50 6.23 -6.16 5.47
CA SER A 50 5.74 -6.21 6.85
C SER A 50 6.64 -5.47 7.84
N GLN A 51 6.17 -5.34 9.09
CA GLN A 51 6.92 -4.77 10.23
C GLN A 51 7.39 -3.32 9.97
N GLN A 52 6.59 -2.55 9.24
CA GLN A 52 6.89 -1.16 8.94
C GLN A 52 6.34 -0.23 10.02
N GLN A 53 6.88 0.98 10.09
CA GLN A 53 6.46 2.03 11.04
C GLN A 53 6.05 3.28 10.28
N ALA A 54 5.13 4.06 10.86
CA ALA A 54 4.91 5.43 10.44
C ALA A 54 5.93 6.33 11.15
N VAL A 55 6.40 7.38 10.48
CA VAL A 55 7.36 8.33 11.07
C VAL A 55 6.96 9.75 10.74
N CYS A 56 7.11 10.63 11.71
CA CYS A 56 7.11 12.07 11.54
C CYS A 56 8.29 12.67 12.34
N PHE A 57 8.56 13.95 12.15
CA PHE A 57 9.67 14.62 12.81
C PHE A 57 9.17 15.78 13.65
N VAL A 58 9.90 16.10 14.70
CA VAL A 58 9.64 17.25 15.57
C VAL A 58 10.97 17.87 15.96
N GLU A 59 11.03 19.19 16.07
CA GLU A 59 12.22 19.87 16.57
C GLU A 59 12.57 19.35 17.98
N THR A 60 13.84 19.02 18.20
CA THR A 60 14.30 18.36 19.43
C THR A 60 14.03 19.24 20.66
N SER A 61 14.00 20.56 20.50
CA SER A 61 13.63 21.54 21.53
C SER A 61 12.22 21.32 22.10
N HIS A 62 11.30 20.73 21.32
CA HIS A 62 9.93 20.46 21.74
C HIS A 62 9.74 19.11 22.42
N ILE A 63 10.69 18.17 22.27
CA ILE A 63 10.54 16.78 22.77
C ILE A 63 10.24 16.74 24.26
N GLN A 64 10.94 17.53 25.08
CA GLN A 64 10.74 17.55 26.54
C GLN A 64 9.28 17.84 26.95
N ARG A 65 8.52 18.58 26.13
CA ARG A 65 7.12 18.94 26.42
C ARG A 65 6.14 17.80 26.11
N ILE A 66 6.48 16.89 25.20
CA ILE A 66 5.55 15.88 24.65
C ILE A 66 5.97 14.44 24.90
N GLU A 67 7.24 14.21 25.25
CA GLU A 67 7.85 12.88 25.36
C GLU A 67 7.07 11.95 26.29
N LYS A 68 6.69 12.41 27.48
CA LYS A 68 5.92 11.60 28.44
C LYS A 68 4.59 11.12 27.87
N ASN A 69 3.88 11.99 27.15
CA ASN A 69 2.61 11.64 26.51
C ASN A 69 2.84 10.67 25.35
N LEU A 70 3.82 10.94 24.48
CA LEU A 70 4.18 10.06 23.35
C LEU A 70 4.59 8.66 23.81
N LEU A 71 5.54 8.56 24.74
CA LEU A 71 6.10 7.28 25.21
C LEU A 71 5.12 6.49 26.08
N SER A 72 4.03 7.09 26.55
CA SER A 72 2.94 6.35 27.21
C SER A 72 2.12 5.49 26.23
N ARG A 73 2.25 5.75 24.92
CA ARG A 73 1.55 5.01 23.86
C ARG A 73 2.36 3.77 23.46
N PRO A 74 1.74 2.57 23.41
CA PRO A 74 2.46 1.36 23.02
C PRO A 74 2.90 1.44 21.56
N GLY A 75 4.15 1.03 21.30
CA GLY A 75 4.72 1.00 19.94
C GLY A 75 5.22 2.34 19.42
N VAL A 76 5.38 3.35 20.29
CA VAL A 76 6.00 4.63 19.97
C VAL A 76 7.46 4.65 20.41
N VAL A 77 8.35 5.09 19.52
CA VAL A 77 9.78 5.25 19.78
C VAL A 77 10.23 6.63 19.30
N ILE A 78 11.03 7.32 20.10
CA ILE A 78 11.63 8.61 19.75
C ILE A 78 13.12 8.41 19.56
N LYS A 79 13.70 8.96 18.48
CA LYS A 79 15.15 8.91 18.22
C LYS A 79 15.66 10.27 17.75
N PRO A 80 16.74 10.81 18.34
CA PRO A 80 17.46 11.95 17.75
C PRO A 80 18.03 11.55 16.39
N LEU A 81 17.98 12.45 15.40
CA LEU A 81 18.46 12.21 14.05
C LEU A 81 19.53 13.21 13.63
N ALA A 82 20.39 12.82 12.70
CA ALA A 82 21.33 13.71 12.02
C ALA A 82 20.64 14.50 10.88
N LEU A 83 19.47 15.08 11.19
CA LEU A 83 18.63 15.86 10.28
C LEU A 83 18.32 17.22 10.92
N LYS A 84 17.89 18.17 10.08
CA LYS A 84 17.50 19.52 10.51
C LYS A 84 16.15 19.91 9.91
N ALA A 85 15.38 20.69 10.66
CA ALA A 85 14.20 21.36 10.15
C ALA A 85 14.59 22.55 9.26
N PHE A 86 13.62 23.13 8.54
CA PHE A 86 13.82 24.35 7.75
C PHE A 86 14.28 25.55 8.58
N SER A 87 13.95 25.58 9.87
CA SER A 87 14.44 26.56 10.85
C SER A 87 15.95 26.46 11.10
N GLY A 88 16.59 25.35 10.73
CA GLY A 88 17.99 25.04 11.03
C GLY A 88 18.18 24.25 12.33
N GLU A 89 17.11 24.06 13.11
CA GLU A 89 17.11 23.31 14.37
C GLU A 89 17.21 21.80 14.14
N SER A 90 17.83 21.10 15.09
CA SER A 90 17.89 19.63 15.08
C SER A 90 16.50 19.02 15.29
N VAL A 91 16.25 17.87 14.67
CA VAL A 91 14.98 17.13 14.81
C VAL A 91 15.17 15.75 15.42
N SER A 92 14.11 15.29 16.08
CA SER A 92 13.92 13.90 16.48
C SER A 92 12.86 13.24 15.60
N GLY A 93 13.09 11.99 15.21
CA GLY A 93 12.08 11.15 14.58
C GLY A 93 11.19 10.50 15.64
N VAL A 94 9.88 10.55 15.42
CA VAL A 94 8.88 9.86 16.22
C VAL A 94 8.27 8.74 15.38
N TYR A 95 8.52 7.51 15.78
CA TYR A 95 8.14 6.30 15.07
C TYR A 95 6.94 5.66 15.75
N PHE A 96 5.93 5.30 14.98
CA PHE A 96 4.69 4.69 15.45
C PHE A 96 4.48 3.34 14.76
N SER A 97 4.13 2.31 15.53
CA SER A 97 3.68 1.04 14.95
C SER A 97 2.29 1.13 14.30
N SER A 98 1.50 2.17 14.60
CA SER A 98 0.17 2.44 14.04
C SER A 98 0.13 3.81 13.38
N TYR A 99 -0.43 3.89 12.17
CA TYR A 99 -0.61 5.16 11.48
C TYR A 99 -1.70 6.01 12.15
N ARG A 100 -2.72 5.37 12.74
CA ARG A 100 -3.75 6.07 13.52
C ARG A 100 -3.15 6.79 14.72
N GLN A 101 -2.18 6.17 15.40
CA GLN A 101 -1.49 6.83 16.52
C GLN A 101 -0.70 8.05 16.08
N LEU A 102 -0.05 8.00 14.90
CA LEU A 102 0.64 9.15 14.32
C LEU A 102 -0.34 10.29 14.07
N LEU A 103 -1.46 10.02 13.39
CA LEU A 103 -2.47 11.05 13.10
C LEU A 103 -3.04 11.67 14.39
N ALA A 104 -3.35 10.84 15.39
CA ALA A 104 -3.83 11.34 16.67
C ALA A 104 -2.77 12.18 17.42
N ALA A 105 -1.49 11.78 17.38
CA ALA A 105 -0.40 12.56 17.97
C ALA A 105 -0.24 13.91 17.26
N LYS A 106 -0.27 13.90 15.93
CA LYS A 106 -0.22 15.11 15.11
C LYS A 106 -1.31 16.09 15.53
N ASP A 107 -2.58 15.67 15.50
CA ASP A 107 -3.72 16.54 15.81
C ASP A 107 -3.64 17.09 17.24
N GLU A 108 -3.24 16.25 18.20
CA GLU A 108 -3.10 16.65 19.61
C GLU A 108 -2.00 17.68 19.85
N PHE A 109 -0.81 17.47 19.27
CA PHE A 109 0.34 18.33 19.54
C PHE A 109 0.34 19.61 18.70
N GLU A 110 -0.24 19.59 17.50
CA GLU A 110 -0.51 20.80 16.73
C GLU A 110 -1.46 21.74 17.50
N ALA A 111 -2.46 21.19 18.21
CA ALA A 111 -3.39 21.99 19.02
C ALA A 111 -2.71 22.75 20.19
N ILE A 112 -1.53 22.33 20.64
CA ILE A 112 -0.74 23.01 21.67
C ILE A 112 0.49 23.75 21.12
N GLY A 113 0.52 23.96 19.79
CA GLY A 113 1.54 24.72 19.10
C GLY A 113 2.86 23.98 18.90
N ILE A 114 2.84 22.65 18.82
CA ILE A 114 4.01 21.81 18.54
C ILE A 114 3.78 21.10 17.20
N PRO A 115 4.28 21.65 16.08
CA PRO A 115 4.04 21.08 14.76
C PRO A 115 4.88 19.82 14.53
N PHE A 116 4.28 18.84 13.84
CA PHE A 116 5.01 17.68 13.34
C PHE A 116 5.31 17.85 11.85
N LEU A 117 6.57 17.67 11.48
CA LEU A 117 7.03 17.73 10.10
C LEU A 117 6.78 16.38 9.41
N GLU A 118 6.36 16.45 8.15
CA GLU A 118 6.12 15.31 7.25
C GLU A 118 5.13 14.26 7.79
N ALA A 119 4.26 14.64 8.74
CA ALA A 119 3.24 13.76 9.31
C ALA A 119 2.09 13.44 8.34
N ASP A 120 1.94 14.22 7.27
CA ASP A 120 1.00 14.02 6.18
C ASP A 120 1.48 13.01 5.13
N VAL A 121 2.78 12.68 5.12
CA VAL A 121 3.32 11.66 4.21
C VAL A 121 2.83 10.29 4.64
N ARG A 122 2.02 9.68 3.78
CA ARG A 122 1.47 8.35 4.03
C ARG A 122 2.59 7.29 4.05
N PRO A 123 2.56 6.30 4.97
CA PRO A 123 3.69 5.40 5.17
C PRO A 123 4.09 4.53 3.97
N ALA A 124 3.11 4.04 3.20
CA ALA A 124 3.38 3.21 2.03
C ALA A 124 4.06 4.03 0.91
N GLU A 125 3.67 5.30 0.77
CA GLU A 125 4.26 6.28 -0.13
C GLU A 125 5.67 6.67 0.33
N ARG A 126 5.88 6.90 1.63
CA ARG A 126 7.22 7.14 2.21
C ARG A 126 8.19 6.00 1.88
N TYR A 127 7.76 4.75 2.04
CA TYR A 127 8.60 3.59 1.75
C TYR A 127 9.15 3.61 0.31
N LEU A 128 8.32 3.98 -0.67
CA LEU A 128 8.70 4.07 -2.07
C LEU A 128 9.55 5.32 -2.35
N MET A 129 9.15 6.47 -1.81
CA MET A 129 9.84 7.75 -1.98
C MET A 129 11.29 7.69 -1.50
N GLU A 130 11.53 7.11 -0.32
CA GLU A 130 12.88 6.96 0.26
C GLU A 130 13.76 5.97 -0.53
N ARG A 131 13.15 5.18 -1.43
CA ARG A 131 13.84 4.26 -2.35
C ARG A 131 13.87 4.79 -3.79
N PHE A 132 13.46 6.03 -4.02
CA PHE A 132 13.33 6.66 -5.34
C PHE A 132 12.43 5.89 -6.32
N VAL A 133 11.52 5.08 -5.79
CA VAL A 133 10.58 4.29 -6.58
C VAL A 133 9.40 5.16 -7.01
N THR A 134 9.15 5.23 -8.31
CA THR A 134 7.98 5.91 -8.88
C THR A 134 6.92 4.88 -9.28
N SER A 135 7.10 4.25 -10.45
CA SER A 135 6.15 3.27 -11.00
C SER A 135 6.84 1.99 -11.48
N SER A 136 7.93 2.08 -12.25
CA SER A 136 8.68 0.91 -12.68
C SER A 136 9.66 0.46 -11.61
N VAL A 137 9.64 -0.84 -11.31
CA VAL A 137 10.35 -1.43 -10.16
C VAL A 137 11.03 -2.75 -10.53
N VAL A 138 12.08 -3.06 -9.79
CA VAL A 138 12.64 -4.40 -9.67
C VAL A 138 12.38 -4.91 -8.25
N ILE A 139 11.81 -6.11 -8.17
CA ILE A 139 11.57 -6.86 -6.94
C ILE A 139 12.67 -7.90 -6.84
N GLU A 140 13.48 -7.84 -5.79
CA GLU A 140 14.40 -8.92 -5.42
C GLU A 140 13.81 -9.70 -4.26
N TYR A 141 13.87 -11.02 -4.33
CA TYR A 141 13.26 -11.90 -3.34
C TYR A 141 13.92 -13.30 -3.34
N GLN A 142 13.81 -14.01 -2.22
CA GLN A 142 14.20 -15.41 -2.14
C GLN A 142 13.08 -16.31 -2.67
N HIS A 143 13.41 -17.48 -3.23
CA HIS A 143 12.41 -18.38 -3.84
C HIS A 143 11.29 -18.77 -2.86
N ASP A 144 11.63 -19.02 -1.59
CA ASP A 144 10.69 -19.30 -0.50
C ASP A 144 9.86 -18.07 -0.05
N GLY A 145 10.28 -16.87 -0.45
CA GLY A 145 9.58 -15.62 -0.26
C GLY A 145 8.36 -15.46 -1.17
N GLN A 146 8.15 -16.37 -2.14
CA GLN A 146 6.97 -16.39 -2.99
C GLN A 146 5.96 -17.44 -2.53
N ARG A 147 4.72 -17.02 -2.31
CA ARG A 147 3.59 -17.89 -1.98
C ARG A 147 2.39 -17.58 -2.86
N THR A 148 1.54 -18.57 -3.11
CA THR A 148 0.32 -18.36 -3.91
C THR A 148 -0.86 -18.08 -2.99
N SER A 149 -1.54 -16.94 -3.19
CA SER A 149 -2.77 -16.58 -2.50
C SER A 149 -3.99 -17.13 -3.23
N HIS A 150 -4.76 -17.97 -2.55
CA HIS A 150 -6.03 -18.57 -3.03
C HIS A 150 -5.97 -19.10 -4.48
N GLY A 151 -4.80 -19.58 -4.91
CA GLY A 151 -4.57 -20.09 -6.27
C GLY A 151 -4.61 -19.07 -7.39
N ARG A 152 -4.73 -17.75 -7.12
CA ARG A 152 -4.94 -16.74 -8.18
C ARG A 152 -3.78 -15.76 -8.38
N PHE A 153 -3.14 -15.30 -7.30
CA PHE A 153 -2.05 -14.34 -7.38
C PHE A 153 -0.88 -14.74 -6.49
N SER A 154 0.36 -14.47 -6.92
CA SER A 154 1.53 -14.63 -6.06
C SER A 154 1.66 -13.45 -5.10
N ILE A 155 1.95 -13.76 -3.84
CA ILE A 155 2.47 -12.81 -2.86
C ILE A 155 3.97 -13.02 -2.77
N ILE A 156 4.73 -11.94 -2.89
CA ILE A 156 6.19 -11.92 -2.79
C ILE A 156 6.57 -11.07 -1.58
N VAL A 157 7.38 -11.64 -0.68
CA VAL A 157 8.07 -10.88 0.37
C VAL A 157 9.43 -10.47 -0.19
N PRO A 158 9.67 -9.17 -0.44
CA PRO A 158 10.88 -8.73 -1.10
C PRO A 158 12.05 -8.69 -0.12
N THR A 159 13.25 -9.06 -0.57
CA THR A 159 14.50 -8.65 0.07
C THR A 159 14.79 -7.18 -0.23
N GLN A 160 14.50 -6.75 -1.48
CA GLN A 160 14.64 -5.37 -1.91
C GLN A 160 13.55 -5.00 -2.93
N LEU A 161 13.10 -3.74 -2.85
CA LEU A 161 12.28 -3.11 -3.87
C LEU A 161 13.00 -1.84 -4.32
N LYS A 162 13.38 -1.76 -5.60
CA LYS A 162 14.17 -0.65 -6.14
C LYS A 162 13.61 -0.13 -7.47
N PRO A 163 14.01 1.07 -7.91
CA PRO A 163 13.63 1.58 -9.22
C PRO A 163 14.11 0.63 -10.33
N GLY A 164 13.34 0.55 -11.41
CA GLY A 164 13.66 -0.30 -12.55
C GLY A 164 13.10 0.27 -13.85
N GLU A 165 13.37 -0.44 -14.95
CA GLU A 165 12.79 -0.15 -16.26
C GLU A 165 11.78 -1.24 -16.63
N PHE A 166 10.54 -0.84 -16.85
CA PHE A 166 9.48 -1.74 -17.28
C PHE A 166 8.34 -0.93 -17.90
N SER A 167 7.91 -1.34 -19.10
CA SER A 167 6.77 -0.74 -19.81
C SER A 167 5.61 -1.74 -19.79
N PRO A 168 4.52 -1.46 -19.05
CA PRO A 168 3.40 -2.38 -18.92
C PRO A 168 2.50 -2.37 -20.15
N GLU A 169 2.04 -3.55 -20.56
CA GLU A 169 0.83 -3.69 -21.37
C GLU A 169 -0.36 -3.95 -20.43
N PHE A 170 -1.37 -3.09 -20.51
CA PHE A 170 -2.58 -3.19 -19.69
C PHE A 170 -3.71 -3.86 -20.45
N ARG A 171 -4.45 -4.74 -19.77
CA ARG A 171 -5.77 -5.17 -20.20
C ARG A 171 -6.79 -4.21 -19.60
N VAL A 172 -7.56 -3.55 -20.45
CA VAL A 172 -8.50 -2.50 -20.04
C VAL A 172 -9.91 -2.92 -20.43
N ALA A 173 -10.86 -2.77 -19.49
CA ALA A 173 -12.28 -2.89 -19.77
C ALA A 173 -12.94 -1.52 -19.53
N SER A 174 -13.75 -1.07 -20.49
CA SER A 174 -14.67 0.04 -20.31
C SER A 174 -15.99 -0.51 -19.78
N ILE A 175 -16.49 0.12 -18.71
CA ILE A 175 -17.70 -0.31 -18.00
C ILE A 175 -18.65 0.88 -17.92
N ASP A 176 -19.92 0.62 -18.23
CA ASP A 176 -21.01 1.60 -18.14
C ASP A 176 -22.22 0.97 -17.44
N ILE A 177 -22.99 1.76 -16.69
CA ILE A 177 -24.13 1.29 -15.90
C ILE A 177 -25.36 2.13 -16.17
N GLU A 178 -26.52 1.49 -16.28
CA GLU A 178 -27.81 2.15 -16.43
C GLU A 178 -28.68 1.88 -15.20
N THR A 179 -29.25 2.94 -14.63
CA THR A 179 -30.05 2.88 -13.40
C THR A 179 -31.35 3.67 -13.52
N SER A 180 -32.26 3.51 -12.56
CA SER A 180 -33.43 4.39 -12.41
C SER A 180 -32.99 5.85 -12.21
N MET A 181 -33.78 6.79 -12.75
CA MET A 181 -33.62 8.23 -12.53
C MET A 181 -34.78 8.75 -11.66
N ASP A 182 -34.51 9.07 -10.41
CA ASP A 182 -35.51 9.64 -9.50
C ASP A 182 -35.61 11.16 -9.65
N ILE A 183 -36.38 11.62 -10.63
CA ILE A 183 -36.70 13.05 -10.77
C ILE A 183 -38.01 13.34 -10.02
N GLY A 184 -37.90 13.90 -8.80
CA GLY A 184 -39.00 14.61 -8.13
C GLY A 184 -39.95 13.80 -7.23
N ARG A 185 -39.57 12.61 -6.73
CA ARG A 185 -40.36 11.88 -5.71
C ARG A 185 -39.49 11.43 -4.53
N SER A 186 -40.03 11.54 -3.31
CA SER A 186 -39.36 11.26 -2.01
C SER A 186 -39.11 9.77 -1.70
N VAL A 187 -39.12 8.89 -2.70
CA VAL A 187 -38.71 7.50 -2.49
C VAL A 187 -37.80 7.13 -3.64
N SER A 188 -36.49 7.15 -3.36
CA SER A 188 -35.50 6.68 -4.30
C SER A 188 -35.51 5.15 -4.32
N GLN A 189 -35.68 4.56 -5.49
CA GLN A 189 -35.49 3.13 -5.66
C GLN A 189 -34.35 2.97 -6.64
N ASP A 190 -33.11 3.08 -6.14
CA ASP A 190 -31.86 2.92 -6.89
C ASP A 190 -31.81 1.53 -7.54
N GLN A 191 -32.41 1.39 -8.72
CA GLN A 191 -32.53 0.13 -9.43
C GLN A 191 -31.51 0.09 -10.54
N LEU A 192 -30.67 -0.95 -10.55
CA LEU A 192 -29.78 -1.27 -11.67
C LEU A 192 -30.60 -1.92 -12.79
N PHE A 193 -30.48 -1.39 -14.00
CA PHE A 193 -31.06 -1.97 -15.21
C PHE A 193 -30.05 -2.79 -15.98
N SER A 194 -28.84 -2.25 -16.18
CA SER A 194 -27.84 -2.94 -16.98
C SER A 194 -26.40 -2.56 -16.62
N ILE A 195 -25.47 -3.44 -17.01
CA ILE A 195 -24.03 -3.19 -17.00
C ILE A 195 -23.51 -3.54 -18.38
N ALA A 196 -22.95 -2.57 -19.10
CA ALA A 196 -22.21 -2.80 -20.32
C ALA A 196 -20.71 -2.98 -20.01
N VAL A 197 -20.08 -3.98 -20.64
CA VAL A 197 -18.64 -4.24 -20.54
C VAL A 197 -18.06 -4.38 -21.94
N VAL A 198 -17.04 -3.56 -22.21
CA VAL A 198 -16.31 -3.52 -23.47
C VAL A 198 -14.83 -3.75 -23.21
N GLN A 199 -14.26 -4.83 -23.74
CA GLN A 199 -12.84 -5.14 -23.64
C GLN A 199 -12.36 -5.78 -24.94
N ASP A 200 -11.34 -5.22 -25.60
CA ASP A 200 -10.79 -5.73 -26.87
C ASP A 200 -11.90 -5.93 -27.93
N GLU A 201 -12.27 -7.17 -28.26
CA GLU A 201 -13.41 -7.52 -29.14
C GLU A 201 -14.69 -7.91 -28.37
N LEU A 202 -14.59 -8.13 -27.05
CA LEU A 202 -15.72 -8.43 -26.19
C LEU A 202 -16.64 -7.21 -26.06
N ARG A 203 -17.92 -7.40 -26.39
CA ARG A 203 -19.00 -6.43 -26.19
C ARG A 203 -20.15 -7.16 -25.51
N GLN A 204 -20.40 -6.90 -24.24
CA GLN A 204 -21.46 -7.58 -23.47
C GLN A 204 -22.30 -6.59 -22.70
N VAL A 205 -23.61 -6.86 -22.62
CA VAL A 205 -24.53 -6.14 -21.74
C VAL A 205 -25.20 -7.17 -20.84
N PHE A 206 -25.06 -6.98 -19.53
CA PHE A 206 -25.76 -7.75 -18.51
C PHE A 206 -27.03 -6.97 -18.15
N MET A 207 -28.20 -7.50 -18.50
CA MET A 207 -29.50 -6.88 -18.24
C MET A 207 -30.18 -7.56 -17.04
N VAL A 208 -30.82 -6.77 -16.18
CA VAL A 208 -31.73 -7.26 -15.14
C VAL A 208 -33.11 -7.46 -15.76
N GLY A 209 -33.60 -8.70 -15.82
CA GLY A 209 -34.91 -9.02 -16.38
C GLY A 209 -35.07 -10.51 -16.69
N ASP A 210 -36.31 -10.91 -16.99
CA ASP A 210 -36.63 -12.30 -17.33
C ASP A 210 -36.49 -12.50 -18.85
N VAL A 211 -35.71 -13.49 -19.28
CA VAL A 211 -35.34 -13.71 -20.70
C VAL A 211 -36.56 -14.05 -21.59
N ASN A 212 -37.69 -14.40 -20.96
CA ASN A 212 -38.91 -14.86 -21.62
C ASN A 212 -40.02 -13.80 -21.76
N GLN A 213 -39.79 -12.56 -21.34
CA GLN A 213 -40.72 -11.47 -21.63
C GLN A 213 -40.25 -10.68 -22.86
N PRO A 214 -41.07 -10.57 -23.93
CA PRO A 214 -40.71 -9.74 -25.07
C PRO A 214 -40.64 -8.26 -24.67
N PRO A 215 -39.87 -7.44 -25.42
CA PRO A 215 -39.73 -6.00 -25.17
C PRO A 215 -41.05 -5.24 -25.28
#